data_AF-A0A3M6R033-F1
#
_entry.id   AF-A0A3M6R033-F1
#
_cell.length_a   1.000
_cell.length_b   1.000
_cell.length_c   1.000
_cell.angle_alpha   90.00
_cell.angle_beta   90.00
_cell.angle_gamma   90.00
#
_symmetry.space_group_name_H-M   'P 1'
#
loop_
_entity.id
_entity.type
_entity.pdbx_description
1 polymer ?
#
loop_
_entity_poly.entity_id
_entity_poly.type
_entity_poly.pdbx_seq_one_letter_code
_entity_poly.pdbx_strand_id
1 'polypeptide(L)'
;MLADGPKRITDIAGSKSPPTVARARAVVDELMREGAVSVVSIGVSRRFALAGWQEPVEQFVRRTLEDCVPTVDGCMLWSGKNVSDDGYPIGRYLGRSVSLRKLIHEVSAGTPLPGSHFIETTCGNPKCLEPDHLVQVTRSAKLKGHAKPMSQRWKTAMAKRRGSMLDESMVAHIRASDKSLRELSKELGGIPQSTISQVRSGRTWKTYTASPFQGLIDGRKAA
;
A
#
# COMPACT_ATOMS: atom_id res chain seq x y z
N MET A 1 18.42 17.78 -31.75
CA MET A 1 16.94 17.68 -31.87
C MET A 1 16.26 17.12 -30.61
N LEU A 2 16.78 16.05 -29.98
CA LEU A 2 16.16 15.38 -28.81
C LEU A 2 16.86 15.63 -27.46
N ALA A 3 17.89 16.49 -27.41
CA ALA A 3 18.66 16.75 -26.19
C ALA A 3 17.83 17.34 -25.05
N ASP A 4 16.82 18.15 -25.38
CA ASP A 4 15.94 18.80 -24.39
C ASP A 4 14.77 17.90 -23.93
N GLY A 5 14.80 16.61 -24.31
CA GLY A 5 13.81 15.62 -23.91
C GLY A 5 12.90 15.12 -25.04
N PRO A 6 11.84 14.37 -24.70
CA PRO A 6 11.07 13.60 -25.67
C PRO A 6 10.12 14.45 -26.51
N LYS A 7 10.14 14.24 -27.83
CA LYS A 7 9.39 15.05 -28.81
C LYS A 7 8.47 14.20 -29.68
N ARG A 8 7.36 14.78 -30.16
CA ARG A 8 6.54 14.14 -31.21
C ARG A 8 7.25 14.27 -32.55
N ILE A 9 6.88 13.43 -33.52
CA ILE A 9 7.49 13.48 -34.85
C ILE A 9 7.30 14.84 -35.54
N THR A 10 6.16 15.50 -35.30
CA THR A 10 5.87 16.85 -35.80
C THR A 10 6.78 17.91 -35.20
N ASP A 11 7.16 17.75 -33.93
CA ASP A 11 8.01 18.69 -33.22
C ASP A 11 9.48 18.52 -33.67
N ILE A 12 9.88 17.28 -33.98
CA ILE A 12 11.15 16.98 -34.65
C ILE A 12 11.14 17.58 -36.06
N ALA A 13 10.06 17.37 -36.82
CA ALA A 13 9.94 17.89 -38.18
C ALA A 13 9.86 19.44 -38.26
N GLY A 14 9.50 20.11 -37.15
CA GLY A 14 9.23 21.55 -37.12
C GLY A 14 8.00 21.99 -37.92
N SER A 15 7.23 21.04 -38.45
CA SER A 15 6.08 21.27 -39.32
C SER A 15 5.12 20.08 -39.29
N LYS A 16 3.84 20.33 -39.60
CA LYS A 16 2.81 19.30 -39.80
C LYS A 16 2.68 18.86 -41.26
N SER A 17 3.47 19.44 -42.17
CA SER A 17 3.44 19.11 -43.60
C SER A 17 3.84 17.64 -43.83
N PRO A 18 3.03 16.82 -44.52
CA PRO A 18 3.31 15.40 -44.76
C PRO A 18 4.72 15.10 -45.29
N PRO A 19 5.25 15.80 -46.33
CA PRO A 19 6.61 15.53 -46.82
C PRO A 19 7.69 15.83 -45.79
N THR A 20 7.54 16.89 -44.99
CA THR A 20 8.51 17.23 -43.93
C THR A 20 8.50 16.20 -42.81
N VAL A 21 7.31 15.76 -42.39
CA VAL A 21 7.14 14.72 -41.37
C VAL A 21 7.71 13.38 -41.84
N ALA A 22 7.50 13.00 -43.11
CA ALA A 22 8.04 11.77 -43.69
C ALA A 22 9.57 11.75 -43.69
N ARG A 23 10.23 12.87 -44.03
CA ARG A 23 11.69 12.98 -43.96
C ARG A 23 12.21 12.87 -42.53
N ALA A 24 11.58 13.57 -41.59
CA ALA A 24 11.94 13.46 -40.17
C ALA A 24 11.76 12.02 -39.65
N ARG A 25 10.70 11.33 -40.12
CA ARG A 25 10.42 9.95 -39.74
C ARG A 25 11.50 8.99 -40.24
N ALA A 26 11.93 9.10 -41.48
CA ALA A 26 13.00 8.27 -42.03
C ALA A 26 14.29 8.39 -41.20
N VAL A 27 14.67 9.61 -40.80
CA VAL A 27 15.84 9.85 -39.94
C VAL A 27 15.66 9.22 -38.55
N VAL A 28 14.49 9.40 -37.94
CA VAL A 28 14.20 8.82 -36.62
C VAL A 28 14.20 7.29 -36.67
N ASP A 29 13.65 6.68 -37.71
CA ASP A 29 13.60 5.24 -37.87
C ASP A 29 15.02 4.64 -38.07
N GLU A 30 15.92 5.35 -38.75
CA GLU A 30 17.34 4.99 -38.83
C GLU A 30 18.01 5.03 -37.44
N LEU A 31 17.88 6.15 -36.74
CA LEU A 31 18.45 6.31 -35.39
C LEU A 31 17.88 5.31 -34.37
N MET A 32 16.64 4.87 -34.57
CA MET A 32 16.05 3.78 -33.77
C MET A 32 16.68 2.43 -34.10
N ARG A 33 17.00 2.16 -35.37
CA ARG A 33 17.67 0.92 -35.79
C ARG A 33 19.09 0.83 -35.26
N GLU A 34 19.78 1.97 -35.19
CA GLU A 34 21.10 2.12 -34.57
C GLU A 34 21.06 2.08 -33.04
N GLY A 35 19.87 2.12 -32.43
CA GLY A 35 19.70 2.12 -30.98
C GLY A 35 20.00 3.46 -30.30
N ALA A 36 20.16 4.55 -31.05
CA ALA A 36 20.40 5.89 -30.52
C ALA A 36 19.12 6.58 -30.02
N VAL A 37 17.96 6.18 -30.55
CA VAL A 37 16.64 6.73 -30.20
C VAL A 37 15.70 5.62 -29.76
N SER A 38 14.87 5.91 -28.76
CA SER A 38 13.82 5.01 -28.27
C SER A 38 12.47 5.71 -28.22
N VAL A 39 11.40 4.92 -28.24
CA VAL A 39 10.03 5.42 -28.04
C VAL A 39 9.69 5.36 -26.56
N VAL A 40 9.32 6.51 -26.00
CA VAL A 40 8.86 6.63 -24.63
C VAL A 40 7.38 7.03 -24.61
N SER A 41 6.63 6.48 -23.65
CA SER A 41 5.22 6.80 -23.46
C SER A 41 5.09 7.84 -22.36
N ILE A 42 4.56 9.02 -22.70
CA ILE A 42 4.22 10.08 -21.74
C ILE A 42 2.70 10.25 -21.77
N GLY A 43 2.04 9.75 -20.72
CA GLY A 43 0.60 9.59 -20.71
C GLY A 43 0.15 8.68 -21.86
N VAL A 44 -0.78 9.16 -22.69
CA VAL A 44 -1.26 8.46 -23.90
C VAL A 44 -0.41 8.73 -25.14
N SER A 45 0.51 9.70 -25.09
CA SER A 45 1.30 10.12 -26.25
C SER A 45 2.62 9.34 -26.33
N ARG A 46 2.89 8.73 -27.49
CA ARG A 46 4.21 8.20 -27.81
C ARG A 46 5.12 9.32 -28.32
N ARG A 47 6.33 9.39 -27.77
CA ARG A 47 7.35 10.40 -28.12
C ARG A 47 8.69 9.71 -28.36
N PHE A 48 9.56 10.36 -29.13
CA PHE A 48 10.92 9.89 -29.37
C PHE A 48 11.87 10.59 -28.41
N ALA A 49 12.79 9.84 -27.82
CA ALA A 49 13.81 10.32 -26.90
C ALA A 49 15.15 9.64 -27.19
N LEU A 50 16.25 10.22 -26.70
CA LEU A 50 17.54 9.53 -26.72
C LEU A 50 17.43 8.18 -25.97
N ALA A 51 18.16 7.18 -26.45
CA ALA A 51 18.22 5.90 -25.77
C ALA A 51 18.69 6.07 -24.32
N GLY A 52 18.03 5.36 -23.40
CA GLY A 52 18.30 5.48 -21.97
C GLY A 52 17.69 6.71 -21.30
N TRP A 53 16.96 7.56 -22.03
CA TRP A 53 16.25 8.69 -21.42
C TRP A 53 15.24 8.20 -20.38
N GLN A 54 15.28 8.84 -19.21
CA GLN A 54 14.36 8.62 -18.10
C GLN A 54 13.70 9.95 -17.76
N GLU A 55 12.38 9.94 -17.59
CA GLU A 55 11.64 11.14 -17.15
C GLU A 55 12.12 11.51 -15.75
N PRO A 56 12.54 12.76 -15.49
CA PRO A 56 12.81 13.23 -14.14
C PRO A 56 11.56 13.11 -13.26
N VAL A 57 11.75 12.75 -11.99
CA VAL A 57 10.62 12.48 -11.08
C VAL A 57 9.75 13.71 -10.86
N GLU A 58 10.35 14.90 -10.87
CA GLU A 58 9.70 16.19 -10.73
C GLU A 58 8.76 16.44 -11.92
N GLN A 59 9.20 16.10 -13.13
CA GLN A 59 8.38 16.22 -14.33
C GLN A 59 7.21 15.23 -14.32
N PHE A 60 7.45 14.00 -13.86
CA PHE A 60 6.41 12.99 -13.68
C PHE A 60 5.36 13.45 -12.64
N VAL A 61 5.79 13.98 -11.50
CA VAL A 61 4.93 14.53 -10.45
C VAL A 61 4.10 15.70 -10.97
N ARG A 62 4.73 16.67 -11.65
CA ARG A 62 4.02 17.83 -12.22
C ARG A 62 2.89 17.39 -13.15
N ARG A 63 3.19 16.51 -14.11
CA ARG A 63 2.17 15.97 -15.03
C ARG A 63 1.05 15.23 -14.30
N THR A 64 1.40 14.48 -13.25
CA THR A 64 0.41 13.77 -12.43
C THR A 64 -0.55 14.74 -11.74
N LEU A 65 -0.04 15.87 -11.23
CA LEU A 65 -0.86 16.91 -10.61
C LEU A 65 -1.70 17.68 -11.65
N GLU A 66 -1.19 17.91 -12.86
CA GLU A 66 -1.95 18.50 -13.98
C GLU A 66 -3.15 17.64 -14.38
N ASP A 67 -3.05 16.31 -14.23
CA ASP A 67 -4.15 15.37 -14.50
C ASP A 67 -5.19 15.33 -13.36
N CYS A 68 -4.97 16.00 -12.22
CA CYS A 68 -5.90 16.00 -11.09
C CYS A 68 -7.05 16.99 -11.27
N VAL A 69 -8.17 16.71 -10.59
CA VAL A 69 -9.34 17.59 -10.55
C VAL A 69 -9.32 18.39 -9.24
N PRO A 70 -9.20 19.73 -9.29
CA PRO A 70 -9.25 20.57 -8.10
C PRO A 70 -10.68 20.59 -7.51
N THR A 71 -10.78 20.65 -6.18
CA THR A 71 -12.05 20.82 -5.47
C THR A 71 -12.11 22.16 -4.74
N VAL A 72 -13.32 22.57 -4.35
CA VAL A 72 -13.56 23.77 -3.54
C VAL A 72 -12.87 23.72 -2.17
N ASP A 73 -12.68 22.52 -1.62
CA ASP A 73 -12.00 22.29 -0.34
C ASP A 73 -10.46 22.26 -0.47
N GLY A 74 -9.92 22.69 -1.61
CA GLY A 74 -8.47 22.73 -1.87
C GLY A 74 -7.82 21.37 -2.12
N CYS A 75 -8.60 20.32 -2.41
CA CYS A 75 -8.02 19.02 -2.76
C CYS A 75 -7.71 18.92 -4.25
N MET A 76 -6.56 18.35 -4.58
CA MET A 76 -6.25 17.85 -5.93
C MET A 76 -6.61 16.36 -6.01
N LEU A 77 -7.75 16.05 -6.62
CA LEU A 77 -8.25 14.66 -6.68
C LEU A 77 -7.70 13.92 -7.90
N TRP A 78 -7.15 12.73 -7.64
CA TRP A 78 -6.71 11.84 -8.69
C TRP A 78 -7.87 11.41 -9.59
N SER A 79 -7.78 11.76 -10.87
CA SER A 79 -8.78 11.44 -11.90
C SER A 79 -8.56 10.07 -12.56
N GLY A 80 -7.35 9.50 -12.42
CA GLY A 80 -6.98 8.23 -13.02
C GLY A 80 -7.69 7.03 -12.39
N LYS A 81 -7.79 5.94 -13.18
CA LYS A 81 -8.40 4.67 -12.74
C LYS A 81 -7.45 3.82 -11.88
N ASN A 82 -6.16 4.14 -11.88
CA ASN A 82 -5.15 3.35 -11.19
C ASN A 82 -5.17 3.69 -9.70
N VAL A 83 -5.72 2.78 -8.91
CA VAL A 83 -5.72 2.81 -7.45
C VAL A 83 -5.27 1.44 -6.92
N SER A 84 -4.69 1.41 -5.72
CA SER A 84 -4.39 0.17 -5.00
C SER A 84 -5.67 -0.56 -4.56
N ASP A 85 -5.54 -1.78 -4.06
CA ASP A 85 -6.66 -2.53 -3.46
C ASP A 85 -7.34 -1.75 -2.31
N ASP A 86 -6.56 -0.97 -1.55
CA ASP A 86 -7.05 -0.09 -0.49
C ASP A 86 -7.63 1.26 -1.00
N GLY A 87 -7.70 1.47 -2.33
CA GLY A 87 -8.28 2.67 -2.95
C GLY A 87 -7.34 3.88 -3.09
N TYR A 88 -6.05 3.74 -2.79
CA TYR A 88 -5.08 4.85 -2.88
C TYR A 88 -4.54 5.06 -4.30
N PRO A 89 -4.32 6.31 -4.76
CA PRO A 89 -3.73 6.60 -6.06
C PRO A 89 -2.37 5.93 -6.28
N ILE A 90 -2.25 5.17 -7.38
CA ILE A 90 -1.00 4.56 -7.84
C ILE A 90 -0.70 4.94 -9.28
N GLY A 91 0.58 5.04 -9.60
CA GLY A 91 1.09 5.37 -10.92
C GLY A 91 2.09 4.35 -11.42
N ARG A 92 2.53 4.53 -12.67
CA ARG A 92 3.64 3.76 -13.23
C ARG A 92 4.78 4.70 -13.59
N TYR A 93 5.92 4.53 -12.92
CA TYR A 93 7.12 5.34 -13.12
C TYR A 93 8.33 4.42 -13.30
N LEU A 94 9.11 4.65 -14.38
CA LEU A 94 10.25 3.82 -14.78
C LEU A 94 9.95 2.30 -14.77
N GLY A 95 8.78 1.93 -15.29
CA GLY A 95 8.32 0.55 -15.40
C GLY A 95 7.71 -0.06 -14.12
N ARG A 96 7.80 0.63 -12.97
CA ARG A 96 7.37 0.14 -11.66
C ARG A 96 6.06 0.77 -11.22
N SER A 97 5.26 0.01 -10.47
CA SER A 97 4.10 0.57 -9.76
C SER A 97 4.59 1.38 -8.55
N VAL A 98 4.09 2.60 -8.41
CA VAL A 98 4.53 3.56 -7.40
C VAL A 98 3.32 4.21 -6.72
N SER A 99 3.45 4.52 -5.43
CA SER A 99 2.47 5.36 -4.73
C SER A 99 2.65 6.80 -5.18
N LEU A 100 1.59 7.40 -5.75
CA LEU A 100 1.65 8.79 -6.20
C LEU A 100 1.83 9.75 -5.03
N ARG A 101 1.11 9.51 -3.92
CA ARG A 101 1.26 10.29 -2.68
C ARG A 101 2.70 10.30 -2.18
N LYS A 102 3.35 9.13 -2.15
CA LYS A 102 4.74 9.03 -1.72
C LYS A 102 5.67 9.86 -2.60
N LEU A 103 5.57 9.71 -3.92
CA LEU A 103 6.41 10.48 -4.84
C LEU A 103 6.18 11.98 -4.74
N ILE A 104 4.93 12.42 -4.65
CA ILE A 104 4.58 13.85 -4.54
C ILE A 104 5.12 14.42 -3.23
N HIS A 105 4.97 13.71 -2.11
CA HIS A 105 5.55 14.12 -0.84
C HIS A 105 7.08 14.18 -0.89
N GLU A 106 7.75 13.19 -1.48
CA GLU A 106 9.22 13.18 -1.59
C GLU A 106 9.75 14.33 -2.45
N VAL A 107 9.08 14.65 -3.56
CA VAL A 107 9.43 15.77 -4.43
C VAL A 107 9.16 17.12 -3.77
N SER A 108 8.02 17.29 -3.10
CA SER A 108 7.66 18.54 -2.43
C SER A 108 8.51 18.82 -1.18
N ALA A 109 8.81 17.78 -0.39
CA ALA A 109 9.66 17.90 0.79
C ALA A 109 11.16 17.94 0.45
N GLY A 110 11.56 17.56 -0.77
CA GLY A 110 12.96 17.46 -1.20
C GLY A 110 13.75 16.36 -0.49
N THR A 111 13.09 15.45 0.23
CA THR A 111 13.73 14.38 1.00
C THR A 111 13.00 13.05 0.81
N PRO A 112 13.72 11.92 0.65
CA PRO A 112 13.12 10.59 0.56
C PRO A 112 12.36 10.21 1.83
N LEU A 113 11.25 9.49 1.67
CA LEU A 113 10.47 9.00 2.80
C LEU A 113 11.19 7.79 3.42
N PRO A 114 11.45 7.76 4.74
CA PRO A 114 12.06 6.61 5.37
C PRO A 114 11.19 5.35 5.16
N GLY A 115 11.82 4.20 4.89
CA GLY A 115 11.11 3.00 4.41
C GLY A 115 10.01 2.44 5.32
N SER A 116 9.99 2.82 6.60
CA SER A 116 8.97 2.40 7.59
C SER A 116 7.78 3.36 7.73
N HIS A 117 7.77 4.46 6.96
CA HIS A 117 6.73 5.48 7.02
C HIS A 117 5.74 5.37 5.86
N PHE A 118 4.55 5.90 6.11
CA PHE A 118 3.45 5.96 5.16
C PHE A 118 3.06 7.43 4.97
N ILE A 119 2.37 7.70 3.87
CA ILE A 119 1.72 8.99 3.64
C ILE A 119 0.23 8.84 3.88
N GLU A 120 -0.32 9.68 4.74
CA GLU A 120 -1.75 9.87 4.94
C GLU A 120 -2.17 11.26 4.46
N THR A 121 -3.48 11.47 4.35
CA THR A 121 -4.06 12.76 3.99
C THR A 121 -4.73 13.41 5.19
N THR A 122 -4.41 14.66 5.49
CA THR A 122 -5.07 15.44 6.55
C THR A 122 -6.56 15.70 6.26
N CYS A 123 -6.91 15.85 4.98
CA CYS A 123 -8.30 16.03 4.54
C CYS A 123 -9.15 14.75 4.58
N GLY A 124 -8.54 13.59 4.87
CA GLY A 124 -9.24 12.29 4.91
C GLY A 124 -9.69 11.73 3.56
N ASN A 125 -9.47 12.44 2.44
CA ASN A 125 -9.91 11.99 1.13
C ASN A 125 -8.91 10.97 0.52
N PRO A 126 -9.33 9.72 0.24
CA PRO A 126 -8.45 8.65 -0.25
C PRO A 126 -7.84 8.91 -1.63
N LYS A 127 -8.38 9.85 -2.42
CA LYS A 127 -7.87 10.22 -3.75
C LYS A 127 -7.10 11.53 -3.80
N CYS A 128 -6.99 12.24 -2.68
CA CYS A 128 -6.27 13.51 -2.64
C CYS A 128 -4.76 13.30 -2.84
N LEU A 129 -4.19 14.17 -3.68
CA LEU A 129 -2.77 14.27 -4.04
C LEU A 129 -2.21 15.68 -3.78
N GLU A 130 -2.97 16.57 -3.14
CA GLU A 130 -2.52 17.92 -2.78
C GLU A 130 -1.31 17.85 -1.84
N PRO A 131 -0.13 18.37 -2.22
CA PRO A 131 1.09 18.31 -1.40
C PRO A 131 0.89 18.73 0.05
N ASP A 132 0.17 19.83 0.30
CA ASP A 132 -0.04 20.36 1.66
C ASP A 132 -0.95 19.46 2.52
N HIS A 133 -1.72 18.57 1.90
CA HIS A 133 -2.52 17.57 2.60
C HIS A 133 -1.76 16.28 2.89
N LEU A 134 -0.58 16.06 2.30
CA LEU A 134 0.20 14.83 2.47
C LEU A 134 1.06 14.90 3.72
N VAL A 135 0.82 13.98 4.66
CA VAL A 135 1.58 13.92 5.92
C VAL A 135 2.25 12.57 6.11
N GLN A 136 3.52 12.63 6.52
CA GLN A 136 4.28 11.45 6.91
C GLN A 136 3.78 10.91 8.26
N VAL A 137 3.46 9.61 8.30
CA VAL A 137 3.09 8.90 9.52
C VAL A 137 3.92 7.63 9.70
N THR A 138 4.19 7.28 10.96
CA THR A 138 4.83 6.01 11.30
C THR A 138 3.85 4.85 11.17
N ARG A 139 4.37 3.63 10.95
CA ARG A 139 3.55 2.42 10.99
C ARG A 139 2.75 2.27 12.28
N SER A 140 3.35 2.60 13.42
CA SER A 140 2.70 2.49 14.73
C SER A 140 1.55 3.48 14.86
N ALA A 141 1.73 4.72 14.40
CA ALA A 141 0.66 5.72 14.36
C ALA A 141 -0.50 5.27 13.45
N LYS A 142 -0.20 4.80 12.23
CA LYS A 142 -1.21 4.30 11.29
C LYS A 142 -2.03 3.13 11.83
N LEU A 143 -1.45 2.27 12.66
CA LEU A 143 -2.15 1.11 13.23
C LEU A 143 -2.88 1.42 14.54
N LYS A 144 -2.60 2.56 15.18
CA LYS A 144 -3.17 2.91 16.48
C LYS A 144 -4.66 3.23 16.30
N GLY A 145 -5.52 2.63 17.12
CA GLY A 145 -6.97 2.89 17.11
C GLY A 145 -7.79 2.09 16.07
N HIS A 146 -7.15 1.47 15.07
CA HIS A 146 -7.86 0.63 14.11
C HIS A 146 -8.18 -0.75 14.70
N ALA A 147 -9.47 -0.99 14.98
CA ALA A 147 -9.94 -2.29 15.41
C ALA A 147 -9.70 -3.33 14.30
N LYS A 148 -8.90 -4.36 14.58
CA LYS A 148 -8.70 -5.46 13.63
C LYS A 148 -10.02 -6.21 13.40
N PRO A 149 -10.37 -6.56 12.15
CA PRO A 149 -11.55 -7.36 11.87
C PRO A 149 -11.46 -8.73 12.55
N MET A 150 -12.60 -9.34 12.85
CA MET A 150 -12.67 -10.64 13.52
C MET A 150 -11.87 -11.71 12.75
N SER A 151 -11.94 -11.71 11.42
CA SER A 151 -11.19 -12.63 10.56
C SER A 151 -9.68 -12.54 10.76
N GLN A 152 -9.13 -11.34 10.91
CA GLN A 152 -7.70 -11.14 11.17
C GLN A 152 -7.31 -11.55 12.60
N ARG A 153 -8.17 -11.27 13.58
CA ARG A 153 -7.98 -11.75 14.97
C ARG A 153 -7.95 -13.28 15.02
N TRP A 154 -8.87 -13.93 14.32
CA TRP A 154 -8.94 -15.39 14.20
C TRP A 154 -7.69 -15.97 13.54
N LYS A 155 -7.28 -15.46 12.37
CA LYS A 155 -6.03 -15.90 11.69
C LYS A 155 -4.81 -15.77 12.59
N THR A 156 -4.70 -14.65 13.31
CA THR A 156 -3.61 -14.41 14.26
C THR A 156 -3.66 -15.42 15.41
N ALA A 157 -4.84 -15.71 15.96
CA ALA A 157 -5.00 -16.68 17.02
C ALA A 157 -4.64 -18.09 16.55
N MET A 158 -5.09 -18.51 15.37
CA MET A 158 -4.77 -19.82 14.79
C MET A 158 -3.28 -19.98 14.52
N ALA A 159 -2.61 -18.94 14.00
CA ALA A 159 -1.16 -18.97 13.82
C ALA A 159 -0.42 -19.17 15.16
N LYS A 160 -0.84 -18.48 16.22
CA LYS A 160 -0.26 -18.67 17.57
C LYS A 160 -0.51 -20.07 18.14
N ARG A 161 -1.66 -20.68 17.86
CA ARG A 161 -1.99 -22.03 18.32
C ARG A 161 -1.09 -23.10 17.72
N ARG A 162 -0.67 -22.95 16.46
CA ARG A 162 0.21 -23.93 15.79
C ARG A 162 1.55 -24.16 16.51
N GLY A 163 2.06 -23.15 17.20
CA GLY A 163 3.30 -23.24 17.98
C GLY A 163 3.08 -23.38 19.49
N SER A 164 1.85 -23.66 19.92
CA SER A 164 1.51 -23.77 21.34
C SER A 164 1.77 -25.18 21.86
N MET A 165 2.19 -25.28 23.12
CA MET A 165 2.30 -26.56 23.85
C MET A 165 0.94 -27.18 24.17
N LEU A 166 -0.13 -26.37 24.11
CA LEU A 166 -1.52 -26.81 24.27
C LEU A 166 -2.12 -27.23 22.93
N ASP A 167 -2.90 -28.30 22.93
CA ASP A 167 -3.82 -28.67 21.85
C ASP A 167 -5.30 -28.44 22.23
N GLU A 168 -6.21 -28.65 21.28
CA GLU A 168 -7.66 -28.50 21.49
C GLU A 168 -8.19 -29.44 22.59
N SER A 169 -7.64 -30.64 22.72
CA SER A 169 -8.08 -31.63 23.73
C SER A 169 -7.69 -31.23 25.15
N MET A 170 -6.46 -30.73 25.32
CA MET A 170 -5.97 -30.19 26.60
C MET A 170 -6.78 -28.96 27.00
N VAL A 171 -7.10 -28.09 26.05
CA VAL A 171 -7.92 -26.90 26.30
C VAL A 171 -9.34 -27.27 26.71
N ALA A 172 -9.96 -28.25 26.04
CA ALA A 172 -11.27 -28.77 26.43
C ALA A 172 -11.23 -29.36 27.84
N HIS A 173 -10.20 -30.15 28.15
CA HIS A 173 -10.00 -30.74 29.48
C HIS A 173 -9.84 -29.67 30.57
N ILE A 174 -9.00 -28.65 30.35
CA ILE A 174 -8.80 -27.54 31.30
C ILE A 174 -10.09 -26.79 31.60
N ARG A 175 -10.96 -26.62 30.59
CA ARG A 175 -12.24 -25.90 30.71
C ARG A 175 -13.33 -26.72 31.40
N ALA A 176 -13.33 -28.04 31.21
CA ALA A 176 -14.34 -28.94 31.80
C ALA A 176 -13.95 -29.45 33.19
N SER A 177 -12.67 -29.43 33.55
CA SER A 177 -12.18 -29.98 34.81
C SER A 177 -12.36 -29.01 35.98
N ASP A 178 -12.88 -29.51 37.10
CA ASP A 178 -12.99 -28.80 38.38
C ASP A 178 -11.71 -28.90 39.24
N LYS A 179 -10.68 -29.62 38.77
CA LYS A 179 -9.40 -29.78 39.49
C LYS A 179 -8.71 -28.44 39.73
N SER A 180 -7.90 -28.39 40.77
CA SER A 180 -7.07 -27.21 41.05
C SER A 180 -6.05 -26.97 39.92
N LEU A 181 -5.60 -25.74 39.77
CA LEU A 181 -4.60 -25.38 38.74
C LEU A 181 -3.28 -26.15 38.93
N ARG A 182 -2.90 -26.44 40.19
CA ARG A 182 -1.70 -27.21 40.54
C ARG A 182 -1.81 -28.66 40.08
N GLU A 183 -2.96 -29.29 40.28
CA GLU A 183 -3.20 -30.66 39.85
C GLU A 183 -3.19 -30.77 38.33
N LEU A 184 -3.90 -29.87 37.63
CA LEU A 184 -3.89 -29.82 36.16
C LEU A 184 -2.49 -29.57 35.59
N SER A 185 -1.69 -28.74 36.24
CA SER A 185 -0.31 -28.48 35.83
C SER A 185 0.51 -29.76 35.86
N LYS A 186 0.41 -30.55 36.94
CA LYS A 186 1.11 -31.83 37.06
C LYS A 186 0.61 -32.87 36.04
N GLU A 187 -0.71 -32.94 35.86
CA GLU A 187 -1.37 -33.89 34.95
C GLU A 187 -1.02 -33.63 33.49
N LEU A 188 -0.96 -32.37 33.07
CA LEU A 188 -0.69 -31.97 31.68
C LEU A 188 0.80 -31.82 31.37
N GLY A 189 1.69 -32.45 32.14
CA GLY A 189 3.13 -32.47 31.85
C GLY A 189 3.87 -31.17 32.23
N GLY A 190 3.41 -30.46 33.26
CA GLY A 190 4.10 -29.29 33.83
C GLY A 190 3.72 -27.95 33.23
N ILE A 191 2.56 -27.85 32.56
CA ILE A 191 2.09 -26.57 31.99
C ILE A 191 1.93 -25.52 33.10
N PRO A 192 2.43 -24.27 32.91
CA PRO A 192 2.32 -23.24 33.93
C PRO A 192 0.88 -22.98 34.38
N GLN A 193 0.67 -22.88 35.69
CA GLN A 193 -0.67 -22.62 36.28
C GLN A 193 -1.30 -21.32 35.76
N SER A 194 -0.48 -20.32 35.42
CA SER A 194 -0.92 -19.06 34.80
C SER A 194 -1.54 -19.28 33.42
N THR A 195 -0.95 -20.14 32.60
CA THR A 195 -1.48 -20.54 31.28
C THR A 195 -2.82 -21.26 31.44
N ILE A 196 -2.89 -22.22 32.37
CA ILE A 196 -4.12 -22.97 32.67
C ILE A 196 -5.24 -22.02 33.12
N SER A 197 -4.93 -21.07 34.00
CA SER A 197 -5.87 -20.04 34.46
C SER A 197 -6.37 -19.15 33.32
N GLN A 198 -5.48 -18.72 32.40
CA GLN A 198 -5.86 -17.91 31.24
C GLN A 198 -6.75 -18.67 30.24
N VAL A 199 -6.50 -19.96 30.05
CA VAL A 199 -7.31 -20.84 29.19
C VAL A 199 -8.68 -21.08 29.82
N ARG A 200 -8.72 -21.41 31.12
CA ARG A 200 -9.95 -21.65 31.89
C ARG A 200 -10.84 -20.41 31.96
N SER A 201 -10.24 -19.23 32.10
CA SER A 201 -10.96 -17.94 32.09
C SER A 201 -11.33 -17.42 30.69
N GLY A 202 -10.95 -18.12 29.62
CA GLY A 202 -11.24 -17.69 28.24
C GLY A 202 -10.46 -16.45 27.78
N ARG A 203 -9.48 -15.97 28.55
CA ARG A 203 -8.60 -14.86 28.14
C ARG A 203 -7.71 -15.26 26.96
N THR A 204 -7.25 -16.50 26.96
CA THR A 204 -6.51 -17.11 25.85
C THR A 204 -7.31 -18.28 25.26
N TRP A 205 -6.85 -18.78 24.11
CA TRP A 205 -7.53 -19.88 23.40
C TRP A 205 -9.02 -19.60 23.08
N LYS A 206 -9.37 -18.32 22.84
CA LYS A 206 -10.74 -17.89 22.52
C LYS A 206 -11.37 -18.70 21.39
N THR A 207 -12.61 -19.13 21.58
CA THR A 207 -13.37 -19.79 20.53
C THR A 207 -13.97 -18.73 19.61
N TYR A 208 -13.56 -18.73 18.35
CA TYR A 208 -14.13 -17.85 17.32
C TYR A 208 -15.24 -18.62 16.61
N THR A 209 -16.36 -18.85 17.30
CA THR A 209 -17.59 -19.38 16.69
C THR A 209 -18.36 -18.24 16.05
N ALA A 210 -19.08 -18.51 14.95
CA ALA A 210 -19.93 -17.56 14.25
C ALA A 210 -21.22 -17.20 15.04
N SER A 211 -21.23 -17.37 16.36
CA SER A 211 -22.39 -17.03 17.18
C SER A 211 -22.45 -15.51 17.35
N PRO A 212 -23.58 -14.86 16.98
CA PRO A 212 -23.76 -13.41 17.15
C PRO A 212 -23.60 -12.93 18.61
N PHE A 213 -23.70 -13.86 19.57
CA PHE A 213 -23.69 -13.57 21.01
C PHE A 213 -22.33 -13.81 21.69
N GLN A 214 -21.30 -14.27 20.96
CA GLN A 214 -20.00 -14.61 21.56
C GLN A 214 -19.36 -13.41 22.27
N GLY A 215 -19.58 -12.18 21.78
CA GLY A 215 -19.08 -10.96 22.42
C GLY A 215 -19.71 -10.64 23.78
N LEU A 216 -20.93 -11.11 24.06
CA LEU A 216 -21.62 -10.93 25.35
C LEU A 216 -21.13 -11.94 26.40
N ILE A 217 -20.75 -13.14 25.96
CA ILE A 217 -20.20 -14.19 26.82
C ILE A 217 -18.77 -13.85 27.24
N ASP A 218 -17.97 -13.35 26.30
CA ASP A 218 -16.58 -12.90 26.55
C ASP A 218 -16.50 -11.62 27.40
N GLY A 219 -17.60 -10.85 27.50
CA GLY A 219 -17.68 -9.56 28.21
C GLY A 219 -17.86 -9.66 29.73
N ARG A 220 -18.10 -10.85 30.30
CA ARG A 220 -18.15 -11.04 31.76
C ARG A 220 -16.74 -11.12 32.35
N LYS A 221 -16.08 -9.96 32.48
CA LYS A 221 -15.18 -9.59 33.60
C LYS A 221 -14.63 -8.17 33.41
N ALA A 222 -15.38 -7.21 33.94
CA ALA A 222 -14.88 -5.98 34.55
C ALA A 222 -15.74 -5.70 35.80
N ALA A 223 -15.50 -6.50 36.84
CA ALA A 223 -15.81 -6.25 38.25
C ALA A 223 -14.80 -7.08 39.05
#